data_AF-A0A3M1PK07-F1
#
_entry.id   AF-A0A3M1PK07-F1
#
_cell.length_a   1.000
_cell.length_b   1.000
_cell.length_c   1.000
_cell.angle_alpha   90.00
_cell.angle_beta   90.00
_cell.angle_gamma   90.00
#
_symmetry.space_group_name_H-M   'P 1'
#
loop_
_entity.id
_entity.type
_entity.pdbx_description
1 polymer ?
#
loop_
_entity_poly.entity_id
_entity_poly.type
_entity_poly.pdbx_seq_one_letter_code
_entity_poly.pdbx_strand_id
1 'polypeptide(L)'
;MVVQEGSFKRSGIVTNNDNRWSQLRERVVRAITVRNALLGIVGFLVILVVFYGAVAALDARRAEHEAELQTTLGKIYENISNAAQALAMERGVINVGLGFSDVPDPQFASMAKEARAAFSAHYASLQSLIEELPAFPHEQEIIGAVKEKIAAVEELRPQVDAAMSTTADNRPRRADRKFFSATTDAIESLLKLWSALQNNFPPVKPDVAANFQLEFLLARMAEYSARDWATVGNVMAAGKPLNSLQLQLLSTYGGYVQSAWGDVKAIASSDYVSDDVEGLLDDVENTYFVDFADVRDQVYAAAEVEEPYPFSAMEWVQKAREALKPLAALASKAGESAAIVAEANVSTQQRYFWQDVILLVITLGIGGLAFWTVTWRVVRPIGQLTENMKALAAGDLDVEVVGLDRHDEIGEMARSVQVFKENAIEKIRLEEEQKRAEEQRRREREEAERRQREMEEEQRRREAEREEAERRRRREEMLQLAAQFEESVMHVVD
;
A
#
# COMPACT_ATOMS: atom_id res chain seq x y z
N MET A 1 22.10 -38.21 65.12
CA MET A 1 20.66 -37.84 65.16
C MET A 1 20.10 -38.15 63.79
N VAL A 2 19.26 -39.17 63.72
CA VAL A 2 18.65 -39.74 62.50
C VAL A 2 17.36 -38.98 62.22
N VAL A 3 17.17 -38.46 61.00
CA VAL A 3 15.88 -37.96 60.48
C VAL A 3 15.88 -38.18 58.96
N GLN A 4 15.37 -39.34 58.51
CA GLN A 4 14.04 -39.55 57.89
C GLN A 4 13.93 -39.11 56.42
N GLU A 5 13.97 -40.11 55.54
CA GLU A 5 13.58 -40.07 54.12
C GLU A 5 12.07 -39.81 54.00
N GLY A 6 11.71 -38.71 53.32
CA GLY A 6 10.34 -38.44 52.89
C GLY A 6 10.12 -38.90 51.45
N SER A 7 9.40 -40.01 51.26
CA SER A 7 8.96 -40.47 49.94
C SER A 7 7.83 -39.57 49.41
N PHE A 8 8.14 -38.66 48.49
CA PHE A 8 7.10 -37.98 47.69
C PHE A 8 6.77 -38.82 46.46
N LYS A 9 5.66 -39.57 46.54
CA LYS A 9 4.96 -40.10 45.36
C LYS A 9 4.48 -38.90 44.52
N ARG A 10 5.15 -38.61 43.41
CA ARG A 10 4.57 -37.80 42.32
C ARG A 10 3.44 -38.59 41.69
N SER A 11 2.19 -38.33 42.10
CA SER A 11 1.03 -38.82 41.36
C SER A 11 0.99 -38.12 40.00
N GLY A 12 0.84 -38.91 38.95
CA GLY A 12 0.82 -38.43 37.57
C GLY A 12 -0.27 -37.39 37.36
N ILE A 13 0.16 -36.15 37.12
CA ILE A 13 -0.59 -35.17 36.33
C ILE A 13 0.25 -34.96 35.07
N VAL A 14 0.31 -35.99 34.23
CA VAL A 14 0.77 -35.90 32.84
C VAL A 14 -0.35 -36.48 32.01
N THR A 15 -1.41 -35.71 31.73
CA THR A 15 -2.38 -36.07 30.68
C THR A 15 -3.36 -34.92 30.48
N ASN A 16 -3.03 -33.97 29.59
CA ASN A 16 -4.00 -33.54 28.56
C ASN A 16 -3.34 -32.60 27.52
N ASN A 17 -2.40 -31.75 27.94
CA ASN A 17 -1.85 -30.72 27.05
C ASN A 17 -0.83 -31.32 26.06
N ASP A 18 0.07 -32.19 26.52
CA ASP A 18 1.06 -32.88 25.66
C ASP A 18 0.42 -33.75 24.58
N ASN A 19 -0.78 -34.29 24.85
CA ASN A 19 -1.53 -35.12 23.91
C ASN A 19 -2.21 -34.27 22.81
N ARG A 20 -2.61 -33.02 23.07
CA ARG A 20 -3.14 -32.14 22.02
C ARG A 20 -2.04 -31.71 21.07
N TRP A 21 -0.87 -31.36 21.58
CA TRP A 21 0.27 -30.93 20.76
C TRP A 21 0.88 -32.09 19.96
N SER A 22 0.95 -33.31 20.52
CA SER A 22 1.38 -34.49 19.77
C SER A 22 0.39 -34.89 18.68
N GLN A 23 -0.91 -34.87 18.96
CA GLN A 23 -1.96 -35.18 17.97
C GLN A 23 -2.04 -34.11 16.86
N LEU A 24 -1.88 -32.83 17.20
CA LEU A 24 -1.78 -31.75 16.21
C LEU A 24 -0.53 -31.92 15.34
N ARG A 25 0.62 -32.20 15.95
CA ARG A 25 1.88 -32.42 15.23
C ARG A 25 1.80 -33.63 14.30
N GLU A 26 1.23 -34.75 14.74
CA GLU A 26 1.00 -35.92 13.87
C GLU A 26 0.00 -35.65 12.73
N ARG A 27 -1.05 -34.86 12.97
CA ARG A 27 -1.99 -34.46 11.91
C ARG A 27 -1.32 -33.55 10.88
N VAL A 28 -0.49 -32.61 11.32
CA VAL A 28 0.27 -31.73 10.43
C VAL A 28 1.31 -32.53 9.64
N VAL A 29 2.09 -33.40 10.29
CA VAL A 29 3.09 -34.23 9.60
C VAL A 29 2.45 -35.18 8.59
N ARG A 30 1.30 -35.80 8.92
CA ARG A 30 0.54 -36.64 7.97
C ARG A 30 -0.07 -35.85 6.82
N ALA A 31 -0.34 -34.56 7.00
CA ALA A 31 -0.87 -33.68 5.96
C ALA A 31 0.24 -33.17 5.00
N ILE A 32 1.51 -33.17 5.42
CA ILE A 32 2.66 -32.79 4.59
C ILE A 32 3.02 -33.95 3.67
N THR A 33 2.25 -34.10 2.60
CA THR A 33 2.67 -34.86 1.42
C THR A 33 3.46 -33.95 0.49
N VAL A 34 4.34 -34.49 -0.37
CA VAL A 34 5.07 -33.70 -1.39
C VAL A 34 4.12 -32.81 -2.20
N ARG A 35 2.93 -33.35 -2.53
CA ARG A 35 1.83 -32.60 -3.17
C ARG A 35 1.40 -31.37 -2.37
N ASN A 36 1.01 -31.58 -1.12
CA ASN A 36 0.45 -30.52 -0.30
C ASN A 36 1.53 -29.49 0.11
N ALA A 37 2.79 -29.93 0.27
CA ALA A 37 3.92 -29.06 0.54
C ALA A 37 4.21 -28.11 -0.63
N LEU A 38 4.31 -28.65 -1.87
CA LEU A 38 4.55 -27.83 -3.07
C LEU A 38 3.44 -26.81 -3.31
N LEU A 39 2.18 -27.25 -3.27
CA LEU A 39 1.03 -26.36 -3.44
C LEU A 39 0.93 -25.34 -2.29
N GLY A 40 1.25 -25.75 -1.07
CA GLY A 40 1.30 -24.89 0.10
C GLY A 40 2.37 -23.80 -0.01
N ILE A 41 3.58 -24.13 -0.47
CA ILE A 41 4.67 -23.16 -0.66
C ILE A 41 4.30 -22.15 -1.76
N VAL A 42 3.84 -22.62 -2.92
CA VAL A 42 3.42 -21.72 -4.02
C VAL A 42 2.27 -20.83 -3.57
N GLY A 43 1.25 -21.40 -2.94
CA GLY A 43 0.12 -20.63 -2.40
C GLY A 43 0.57 -19.59 -1.37
N PHE A 44 1.45 -19.97 -0.45
CA PHE A 44 1.98 -19.04 0.56
C PHE A 44 2.76 -17.88 -0.06
N LEU A 45 3.65 -18.16 -1.02
CA LEU A 45 4.41 -17.12 -1.72
C LEU A 45 3.49 -16.17 -2.49
N VAL A 46 2.49 -16.70 -3.20
CA VAL A 46 1.51 -15.88 -3.93
C VAL A 46 0.72 -15.01 -2.95
N ILE A 47 0.25 -15.56 -1.83
CA ILE A 47 -0.48 -14.80 -0.80
C ILE A 47 0.40 -13.68 -0.25
N LEU A 48 1.68 -13.94 0.02
CA LEU A 48 2.60 -12.94 0.55
C LEU A 48 2.79 -11.76 -0.42
N VAL A 49 3.02 -12.05 -1.71
CA VAL A 49 3.19 -10.99 -2.73
C VAL A 49 1.89 -10.24 -2.97
N VAL A 50 0.75 -10.94 -3.02
CA VAL A 50 -0.58 -10.32 -3.15
C VAL A 50 -0.88 -9.42 -1.97
N PHE A 51 -0.58 -9.86 -0.75
CA PHE A 51 -0.73 -9.06 0.46
C PHE A 51 0.13 -7.80 0.39
N TYR A 52 1.41 -7.92 0.03
CA TYR A 52 2.30 -6.77 -0.14
C TYR A 52 1.79 -5.80 -1.21
N GLY A 53 1.41 -6.29 -2.39
CA GLY A 53 0.88 -5.45 -3.46
C GLY A 53 -0.45 -4.78 -3.12
N ALA A 54 -1.32 -5.45 -2.36
CA ALA A 54 -2.57 -4.88 -1.88
C ALA A 54 -2.32 -3.75 -0.87
N VAL A 55 -1.37 -3.91 0.06
CA VAL A 55 -0.98 -2.86 1.00
C VAL A 55 -0.38 -1.67 0.24
N ALA A 56 0.55 -1.90 -0.70
CA ALA A 56 1.14 -0.84 -1.51
C ALA A 56 0.09 -0.05 -2.31
N ALA A 57 -0.86 -0.73 -2.94
CA ALA A 57 -1.95 -0.08 -3.67
C ALA A 57 -2.88 0.74 -2.74
N LEU A 58 -3.15 0.27 -1.52
CA LEU A 58 -3.92 1.03 -0.53
C LEU A 58 -3.17 2.28 -0.06
N ASP A 59 -1.87 2.15 0.18
CA ASP A 59 -1.02 3.28 0.59
C ASP A 59 -0.87 4.31 -0.54
N ALA A 60 -0.70 3.88 -1.79
CA ALA A 60 -0.70 4.77 -2.95
C ALA A 60 -2.03 5.51 -3.11
N ARG A 61 -3.16 4.84 -2.86
CA ARG A 61 -4.49 5.48 -2.91
C ARG A 61 -4.69 6.50 -1.79
N ARG A 62 -4.14 6.24 -0.59
CA ARG A 62 -4.13 7.23 0.51
C ARG A 62 -3.26 8.43 0.16
N ALA A 63 -2.06 8.19 -0.36
CA ALA A 63 -1.14 9.25 -0.77
C ALA A 63 -1.71 10.12 -1.90
N GLU A 64 -2.49 9.55 -2.82
CA GLU A 64 -3.23 10.31 -3.83
C GLU A 64 -4.26 11.25 -3.18
N HIS A 65 -5.06 10.75 -2.25
CA HIS A 65 -6.06 11.57 -1.57
C HIS A 65 -5.44 12.67 -0.69
N GLU A 66 -4.32 12.37 -0.03
CA GLU A 66 -3.52 13.37 0.69
C GLU A 66 -2.97 14.44 -0.26
N ALA A 67 -2.52 14.06 -1.45
CA ALA A 67 -2.03 15.00 -2.46
C ALA A 67 -3.16 15.91 -3.00
N GLU A 68 -4.35 15.35 -3.26
CA GLU A 68 -5.54 16.13 -3.63
C GLU A 68 -5.92 17.13 -2.55
N LEU A 69 -5.89 16.71 -1.28
CA LEU A 69 -6.14 17.58 -0.14
C LEU A 69 -5.16 18.75 -0.09
N GLN A 70 -3.88 18.56 -0.41
CA GLN A 70 -2.89 19.64 -0.45
C GLN A 70 -3.21 20.68 -1.53
N THR A 71 -3.73 20.27 -2.69
CA THR A 71 -4.21 21.21 -3.72
C THR A 71 -5.40 22.03 -3.22
N THR A 72 -6.36 21.41 -2.53
CA THR A 72 -7.48 22.13 -1.91
C THR A 72 -7.01 23.08 -0.82
N LEU A 73 -6.07 22.66 0.03
CA LEU A 73 -5.48 23.51 1.06
C LEU A 73 -4.76 24.72 0.49
N GLY A 74 -4.02 24.57 -0.63
CA GLY A 74 -3.42 25.70 -1.31
C GLY A 74 -4.43 26.77 -1.71
N LYS A 75 -5.58 26.37 -2.29
CA LYS A 75 -6.68 27.30 -2.61
C LYS A 75 -7.29 27.94 -1.37
N ILE A 76 -7.39 27.19 -0.26
CA ILE A 76 -7.90 27.71 1.01
C ILE A 76 -6.95 28.77 1.57
N TYR A 77 -5.65 28.49 1.58
CA TYR A 77 -4.61 29.40 2.03
C TYR A 77 -4.60 30.70 1.21
N GLU A 78 -4.64 30.60 -0.12
CA GLU A 78 -4.73 31.75 -1.01
C GLU A 78 -5.96 32.62 -0.67
N ASN A 79 -7.13 32.00 -0.48
CA ASN A 79 -8.35 32.73 -0.13
C ASN A 79 -8.31 33.31 1.29
N ILE A 80 -7.67 32.65 2.25
CA ILE A 80 -7.44 33.20 3.60
C ILE A 80 -6.56 34.45 3.52
N SER A 81 -5.42 34.36 2.84
CA SER A 81 -4.46 35.46 2.68
C SER A 81 -5.13 36.66 2.00
N ASN A 82 -5.81 36.43 0.86
CA ASN A 82 -6.43 37.49 0.10
C ASN A 82 -7.64 38.11 0.84
N ALA A 83 -8.46 37.31 1.53
CA ALA A 83 -9.52 37.84 2.38
C ALA A 83 -8.97 38.69 3.55
N ALA A 84 -7.90 38.22 4.20
CA ALA A 84 -7.23 38.96 5.26
C ALA A 84 -6.64 40.29 4.76
N GLN A 85 -5.95 40.29 3.61
CA GLN A 85 -5.42 41.50 2.99
C GLN A 85 -6.52 42.48 2.58
N ALA A 86 -7.64 42.00 2.05
CA ALA A 86 -8.79 42.82 1.73
C ALA A 86 -9.40 43.49 2.97
N LEU A 87 -9.56 42.75 4.07
CA LEU A 87 -9.98 43.30 5.36
C LEU A 87 -8.97 44.32 5.91
N ALA A 88 -7.67 44.04 5.79
CA ALA A 88 -6.62 44.94 6.24
C ALA A 88 -6.65 46.27 5.47
N MET A 89 -6.89 46.20 4.15
CA MET A 89 -7.09 47.35 3.29
C MET A 89 -8.32 48.16 3.70
N GLU A 90 -9.49 47.51 3.83
CA GLU A 90 -10.74 48.15 4.28
C GLU A 90 -10.55 48.85 5.63
N ARG A 91 -9.96 48.14 6.61
CA ARG A 91 -9.65 48.66 7.94
C ARG A 91 -8.79 49.91 7.86
N GLY A 92 -7.70 49.84 7.09
CA GLY A 92 -6.74 50.93 7.02
C GLY A 92 -7.31 52.18 6.36
N VAL A 93 -8.00 52.05 5.22
CA VAL A 93 -8.54 53.22 4.51
C VAL A 93 -9.67 53.90 5.29
N ILE A 94 -10.51 53.12 5.97
CA ILE A 94 -11.55 53.67 6.85
C ILE A 94 -10.91 54.36 8.06
N ASN A 95 -9.88 53.77 8.66
CA ASN A 95 -9.18 54.38 9.79
C ASN A 95 -8.56 55.73 9.41
N VAL A 96 -7.93 55.83 8.24
CA VAL A 96 -7.36 57.09 7.74
C VAL A 96 -8.47 58.10 7.45
N GLY A 97 -9.52 57.70 6.71
CA GLY A 97 -10.65 58.58 6.37
C GLY A 97 -11.37 59.14 7.61
N LEU A 98 -11.55 58.34 8.65
CA LEU A 98 -12.18 58.79 9.89
C LEU A 98 -11.25 59.66 10.77
N GLY A 99 -9.98 59.83 10.39
CA GLY A 99 -9.05 60.74 11.05
C GLY A 99 -9.30 62.22 10.76
N PHE A 100 -9.91 62.56 9.62
CA PHE A 100 -10.20 63.95 9.23
C PHE A 100 -11.28 64.59 10.11
N SER A 101 -11.11 65.85 10.52
CA SER A 101 -12.17 66.59 11.23
C SER A 101 -13.39 66.87 10.35
N ASP A 102 -13.16 67.22 9.09
CA ASP A 102 -14.19 67.41 8.08
C ASP A 102 -14.60 66.09 7.43
N VAL A 103 -15.57 66.16 6.50
CA VAL A 103 -15.94 65.01 5.67
C VAL A 103 -14.73 64.60 4.82
N PRO A 104 -14.23 63.35 4.92
CA PRO A 104 -13.07 62.90 4.16
C PRO A 104 -13.35 62.84 2.66
N ASP A 105 -12.27 62.80 1.88
CA ASP A 105 -12.37 62.61 0.42
C ASP A 105 -13.18 61.34 0.08
N PRO A 106 -14.19 61.40 -0.82
CA PRO A 106 -14.98 60.25 -1.24
C PRO A 106 -14.16 59.07 -1.77
N GLN A 107 -12.92 59.30 -2.22
CA GLN A 107 -12.01 58.25 -2.66
C GLN A 107 -11.73 57.22 -1.56
N PHE A 108 -11.68 57.60 -0.28
CA PHE A 108 -11.53 56.64 0.82
C PHE A 108 -12.71 55.66 0.91
N ALA A 109 -13.95 56.15 0.74
CA ALA A 109 -15.14 55.32 0.70
C ALA A 109 -15.16 54.40 -0.53
N SER A 110 -14.67 54.90 -1.68
CA SER A 110 -14.50 54.09 -2.89
C SER A 110 -13.51 52.93 -2.67
N MET A 111 -12.35 53.23 -2.07
CA MET A 111 -11.32 52.23 -1.74
C MET A 111 -11.82 51.19 -0.72
N ALA A 112 -12.60 51.62 0.27
CA ALA A 112 -13.23 50.70 1.22
C ALA A 112 -14.20 49.74 0.51
N LYS A 113 -15.00 50.25 -0.44
CA LYS A 113 -15.94 49.44 -1.22
C LYS A 113 -15.24 48.44 -2.14
N GLU A 114 -14.14 48.85 -2.76
CA GLU A 114 -13.28 47.97 -3.56
C GLU A 114 -12.75 46.81 -2.70
N ALA A 115 -12.18 47.13 -1.53
CA ALA A 115 -11.67 46.14 -0.58
C ALA A 115 -12.77 45.17 -0.08
N ARG A 116 -13.99 45.67 0.20
CA ARG A 116 -15.14 44.83 0.55
C ARG A 116 -15.53 43.86 -0.54
N ALA A 117 -15.53 44.30 -1.81
CA ALA A 117 -15.87 43.44 -2.93
C ALA A 117 -14.85 42.30 -3.08
N ALA A 118 -13.56 42.61 -2.95
CA ALA A 118 -12.49 41.62 -2.93
C ALA A 118 -12.65 40.63 -1.77
N PHE A 119 -12.88 41.14 -0.55
CA PHE A 119 -13.13 40.29 0.63
C PHE A 119 -14.30 39.33 0.41
N SER A 120 -15.45 39.83 -0.05
CA SER A 120 -16.65 39.01 -0.26
C SER A 120 -16.42 37.89 -1.27
N ALA A 121 -15.64 38.14 -2.33
CA ALA A 121 -15.32 37.13 -3.33
C ALA A 121 -14.46 36.00 -2.72
N HIS A 122 -13.36 36.36 -2.05
CA HIS A 122 -12.45 35.38 -1.45
C HIS A 122 -13.09 34.63 -0.28
N TYR A 123 -13.87 35.33 0.55
CA TYR A 123 -14.55 34.71 1.68
C TYR A 123 -15.64 33.73 1.24
N ALA A 124 -16.40 34.04 0.18
CA ALA A 124 -17.37 33.11 -0.38
C ALA A 124 -16.70 31.83 -0.93
N SER A 125 -15.56 31.99 -1.63
CA SER A 125 -14.80 30.82 -2.10
C SER A 125 -14.23 30.02 -0.94
N LEU A 126 -13.71 30.68 0.10
CA LEU A 126 -13.21 30.04 1.31
C LEU A 126 -14.30 29.21 2.00
N GLN A 127 -15.51 29.76 2.12
CA GLN A 127 -16.64 29.05 2.72
C GLN A 127 -16.96 27.76 1.98
N SER A 128 -16.99 27.78 0.65
CA SER A 128 -17.23 26.58 -0.17
C SER A 128 -16.13 25.54 -0.01
N LEU A 129 -14.86 25.96 0.00
CA LEU A 129 -13.72 25.03 0.07
C LEU A 129 -13.57 24.37 1.44
N ILE A 130 -13.90 25.09 2.52
CA ILE A 130 -13.85 24.54 3.88
C ILE A 130 -14.85 23.38 4.05
N GLU A 131 -15.99 23.40 3.34
CA GLU A 131 -16.97 22.30 3.39
C GLU A 131 -16.45 21.00 2.75
N GLU A 132 -15.40 21.07 1.92
CA GLU A 132 -14.77 19.91 1.30
C GLU A 132 -13.69 19.26 2.19
N LEU A 133 -13.33 19.90 3.32
CA LEU A 133 -12.28 19.41 4.18
C LEU A 133 -12.71 18.18 5.01
N PRO A 134 -11.79 17.22 5.25
CA PRO A 134 -12.01 16.21 6.28
C PRO A 134 -12.19 16.85 7.65
N ALA A 135 -12.97 16.22 8.52
CA ALA A 135 -13.17 16.72 9.88
C ALA A 135 -11.85 16.79 10.66
N PHE A 136 -11.65 17.86 11.45
CA PHE A 136 -10.42 18.06 12.22
C PHE A 136 -10.66 18.55 13.66
N PRO A 137 -9.70 18.34 14.59
CA PRO A 137 -9.78 18.83 15.95
C PRO A 137 -10.14 20.32 16.04
N HIS A 138 -11.11 20.65 16.89
CA HIS A 138 -11.60 22.01 17.11
C HIS A 138 -12.20 22.72 15.88
N GLU A 139 -12.54 21.99 14.82
CA GLU A 139 -13.11 22.54 13.58
C GLU A 139 -14.28 23.51 13.82
N GLN A 140 -15.29 23.10 14.59
CA GLN A 140 -16.47 23.94 14.85
C GLN A 140 -16.13 25.22 15.61
N GLU A 141 -15.19 25.15 16.55
CA GLU A 141 -14.73 26.30 17.33
C GLU A 141 -13.97 27.29 16.44
N ILE A 142 -13.04 26.79 15.62
CA ILE A 142 -12.19 27.62 14.77
C ILE A 142 -13.00 28.27 13.64
N ILE A 143 -13.79 27.49 12.91
CA ILE A 143 -14.65 28.01 11.83
C ILE A 143 -15.75 28.92 12.41
N GLY A 144 -16.31 28.55 13.56
CA GLY A 144 -17.28 29.36 14.29
C GLY A 144 -16.73 30.73 14.67
N ALA A 145 -15.50 30.78 15.17
CA ALA A 145 -14.82 32.03 15.51
C ALA A 145 -14.62 32.92 14.27
N VAL A 146 -14.17 32.36 13.14
CA VAL A 146 -14.05 33.12 11.87
C VAL A 146 -15.39 33.74 11.47
N LYS A 147 -16.46 32.95 11.47
CA LYS A 147 -17.81 33.42 11.13
C LYS A 147 -18.29 34.52 12.08
N GLU A 148 -18.08 34.35 13.39
CA GLU A 148 -18.46 35.34 14.41
C GLU A 148 -17.71 36.66 14.23
N LYS A 149 -16.38 36.61 14.05
CA LYS A 149 -15.57 37.84 13.91
C LYS A 149 -15.87 38.58 12.61
N ILE A 150 -16.13 37.87 11.53
CA ILE A 150 -16.55 38.49 10.26
C ILE A 150 -17.95 39.12 10.40
N ALA A 151 -18.90 38.46 11.06
CA ALA A 151 -20.22 39.04 11.31
C ALA A 151 -20.15 40.33 12.13
N ALA A 152 -19.24 40.43 13.10
CA ALA A 152 -19.01 41.66 13.87
C ALA A 152 -18.48 42.81 13.00
N VAL A 153 -17.66 42.52 11.98
CA VAL A 153 -17.23 43.53 10.99
C VAL A 153 -18.42 44.00 10.17
N GLU A 154 -19.24 43.08 9.66
CA GLU A 154 -20.44 43.41 8.87
C GLU A 154 -21.41 44.31 9.65
N GLU A 155 -21.63 44.05 10.93
CA GLU A 155 -22.50 44.85 11.80
C GLU A 155 -22.01 46.31 11.95
N LEU A 156 -20.70 46.52 11.91
CA LEU A 156 -20.10 47.85 12.07
C LEU A 156 -19.99 48.63 10.76
N ARG A 157 -20.02 47.98 9.58
CA ARG A 157 -19.90 48.63 8.27
C ARG A 157 -20.88 49.79 8.06
N PRO A 158 -22.19 49.69 8.35
CA PRO A 158 -23.11 50.80 8.21
C PRO A 158 -22.75 52.02 9.08
N GLN A 159 -22.19 51.78 10.27
CA GLN A 159 -21.80 52.85 11.20
C GLN A 159 -20.59 53.62 10.68
N VAL A 160 -19.58 52.93 10.16
CA VAL A 160 -18.40 53.58 9.58
C VAL A 160 -18.70 54.24 8.24
N ASP A 161 -19.62 53.70 7.43
CA ASP A 161 -20.06 54.33 6.18
C ASP A 161 -20.79 55.66 6.43
N ALA A 162 -21.69 55.67 7.43
CA ALA A 162 -22.34 56.89 7.87
C ALA A 162 -21.32 57.89 8.44
N ALA A 163 -20.33 57.40 9.22
CA ALA A 163 -19.29 58.23 9.79
C ALA A 163 -18.36 58.88 8.73
N MET A 164 -18.09 58.18 7.63
CA MET A 164 -17.33 58.67 6.48
C MET A 164 -18.06 59.77 5.69
N SER A 165 -19.36 59.93 5.91
CA SER A 165 -20.20 60.91 5.21
C SER A 165 -20.53 62.14 6.07
N THR A 166 -19.87 62.29 7.23
CA THR A 166 -20.16 63.36 8.19
C THR A 166 -18.88 63.91 8.84
N THR A 167 -19.01 65.07 9.48
CA THR A 167 -17.93 65.71 10.24
C THR A 167 -17.69 65.01 11.57
N ALA A 168 -16.49 65.15 12.13
CA ALA A 168 -16.07 64.45 13.34
C ALA A 168 -17.02 64.62 14.53
N ASP A 169 -17.61 65.81 14.71
CA ASP A 169 -18.55 66.11 15.81
C ASP A 169 -19.84 65.29 15.76
N ASN A 170 -20.22 64.81 14.57
CA ASN A 170 -21.44 64.05 14.32
C ASN A 170 -21.20 62.54 14.20
N ARG A 171 -19.95 62.07 14.33
CA ARG A 171 -19.61 60.65 14.19
C ARG A 171 -19.98 59.86 15.45
N PRO A 172 -20.40 58.59 15.32
CA PRO A 172 -20.56 57.71 16.46
C PRO A 172 -19.25 57.60 17.26
N ARG A 173 -19.35 57.65 18.59
CA ARG A 173 -18.18 57.66 19.47
C ARG A 173 -17.32 56.41 19.26
N ARG A 174 -16.04 56.64 18.91
CA ARG A 174 -15.02 55.59 18.69
C ARG A 174 -15.39 54.60 17.56
N ALA A 175 -16.13 55.04 16.54
CA ALA A 175 -16.49 54.20 15.39
C ALA A 175 -15.24 53.63 14.71
N ASP A 176 -14.25 54.47 14.48
CA ASP A 176 -12.91 54.14 13.98
C ASP A 176 -12.26 53.01 14.79
N ARG A 177 -12.14 53.17 16.10
CA ARG A 177 -11.45 52.20 16.97
C ARG A 177 -12.21 50.88 17.10
N LYS A 178 -13.54 50.92 17.16
CA LYS A 178 -14.38 49.71 17.21
C LYS A 178 -14.22 48.89 15.94
N PHE A 179 -14.33 49.56 14.79
CA PHE A 179 -14.15 48.91 13.50
C PHE A 179 -12.73 48.38 13.34
N PHE A 180 -11.72 49.18 13.68
CA PHE A 180 -10.31 48.76 13.63
C PHE A 180 -10.08 47.49 14.45
N SER A 181 -10.60 47.43 15.68
CA SER A 181 -10.47 46.25 16.55
C SER A 181 -11.20 45.04 15.96
N ALA A 182 -12.46 45.17 15.56
CA ALA A 182 -13.25 44.06 15.05
C ALA A 182 -12.65 43.47 13.76
N THR A 183 -12.17 44.32 12.84
CA THR A 183 -11.53 43.85 11.62
C THR A 183 -10.16 43.21 11.91
N THR A 184 -9.44 43.69 12.92
CA THR A 184 -8.20 43.04 13.39
C THR A 184 -8.49 41.64 13.94
N ASP A 185 -9.52 41.49 14.77
CA ASP A 185 -9.91 40.19 15.31
C ASP A 185 -10.33 39.22 14.20
N ALA A 186 -11.02 39.72 13.16
CA ALA A 186 -11.40 38.92 11.99
C ALA A 186 -10.17 38.43 11.21
N ILE A 187 -9.21 39.31 10.91
CA ILE A 187 -7.95 38.95 10.23
C ILE A 187 -7.17 37.93 11.06
N GLU A 188 -7.04 38.13 12.37
CA GLU A 188 -6.34 37.18 13.23
C GLU A 188 -7.05 35.83 13.32
N SER A 189 -8.38 35.79 13.26
CA SER A 189 -9.14 34.53 13.19
C SER A 189 -8.90 33.77 11.89
N LEU A 190 -8.78 34.47 10.76
CA LEU A 190 -8.43 33.89 9.45
C LEU A 190 -7.02 33.29 9.46
N LEU A 191 -6.03 34.02 10.02
CA LEU A 191 -4.67 33.50 10.15
C LEU A 191 -4.56 32.35 11.16
N LYS A 192 -5.38 32.33 12.22
CA LYS A 192 -5.49 31.17 13.13
C LYS A 192 -6.08 29.95 12.43
N LEU A 193 -7.07 30.13 11.56
CA LEU A 193 -7.60 29.06 10.73
C LEU A 193 -6.49 28.48 9.84
N TRP A 194 -5.69 29.32 9.17
CA TRP A 194 -4.52 28.86 8.41
C TRP A 194 -3.62 27.96 9.26
N SER A 195 -3.15 28.45 10.41
CA SER A 195 -2.24 27.67 11.27
C SER A 195 -2.87 26.37 11.76
N ALA A 196 -4.18 26.37 12.04
CA ALA A 196 -4.89 25.16 12.44
C ALA A 196 -4.93 24.12 11.31
N LEU A 197 -5.20 24.54 10.07
CA LEU A 197 -5.20 23.66 8.92
C LEU A 197 -3.81 23.09 8.66
N GLN A 198 -2.76 23.91 8.74
CA GLN A 198 -1.38 23.46 8.54
C GLN A 198 -0.94 22.43 9.59
N ASN A 199 -1.40 22.57 10.84
CA ASN A 199 -1.11 21.62 11.91
C ASN A 199 -1.88 20.30 11.77
N ASN A 200 -3.12 20.34 11.29
CA ASN A 200 -3.95 19.14 11.14
C ASN A 200 -3.74 18.41 9.80
N PHE A 201 -3.29 19.14 8.78
CA PHE A 201 -3.04 18.64 7.43
C PHE A 201 -1.65 19.08 6.94
N PRO A 202 -0.57 18.64 7.63
CA PRO A 202 0.78 19.06 7.31
C PRO A 202 1.15 18.70 5.86
N PRO A 203 1.85 19.58 5.12
CA PRO A 203 2.27 19.26 3.77
C PRO A 203 3.21 18.06 3.72
N VAL A 204 2.94 17.14 2.80
CA VAL A 204 3.72 15.90 2.62
C VAL A 204 5.08 16.19 1.96
N LYS A 205 5.15 17.21 1.10
CA LYS A 205 6.35 17.60 0.36
C LYS A 205 7.00 18.83 1.01
N PRO A 206 8.32 18.83 1.25
CA PRO A 206 9.04 19.99 1.78
C PRO A 206 8.87 21.25 0.93
N ASP A 207 8.83 21.11 -0.39
CA ASP A 207 8.62 22.19 -1.36
C ASP A 207 7.26 22.88 -1.16
N VAL A 208 6.21 22.09 -0.97
CA VAL A 208 4.86 22.60 -0.67
C VAL A 208 4.85 23.30 0.69
N ALA A 209 5.53 22.71 1.69
CA ALA A 209 5.64 23.33 3.02
C ALA A 209 6.38 24.67 2.99
N ALA A 210 7.50 24.75 2.29
CA ALA A 210 8.31 25.95 2.15
C ALA A 210 7.51 27.08 1.47
N ASN A 211 6.83 26.78 0.37
CA ASN A 211 6.05 27.76 -0.37
C ASN A 211 4.80 28.24 0.38
N PHE A 212 4.08 27.35 1.09
CA PHE A 212 2.99 27.80 1.99
C PHE A 212 3.53 28.66 3.15
N GLN A 213 4.71 28.34 3.68
CA GLN A 213 5.31 29.15 4.73
C GLN A 213 5.71 30.54 4.21
N LEU A 214 6.24 30.65 2.98
CA LEU A 214 6.49 31.93 2.32
C LEU A 214 5.21 32.76 2.21
N GLU A 215 4.14 32.16 1.69
CA GLU A 215 2.85 32.83 1.52
C GLU A 215 2.31 33.35 2.87
N PHE A 216 2.37 32.54 3.93
CA PHE A 216 1.97 32.93 5.27
C PHE A 216 2.79 34.10 5.83
N LEU A 217 4.12 34.06 5.67
CA LEU A 217 5.01 35.13 6.14
C LEU A 217 4.75 36.44 5.39
N LEU A 218 4.51 36.39 4.09
CA LEU A 218 4.19 37.55 3.27
C LEU A 218 2.82 38.14 3.62
N ALA A 219 1.82 37.29 3.89
CA ALA A 219 0.54 37.74 4.42
C ALA A 219 0.68 38.45 5.77
N ARG A 220 1.55 37.93 6.67
CA ARG A 220 1.88 38.61 7.93
C ARG A 220 2.58 39.95 7.71
N MET A 221 3.55 40.00 6.79
CA MET A 221 4.22 41.26 6.43
C MET A 221 3.21 42.29 5.94
N ALA A 222 2.30 41.89 5.03
CA ALA A 222 1.25 42.76 4.51
C ALA A 222 0.31 43.27 5.62
N GLU A 223 -0.11 42.40 6.55
CA GLU A 223 -0.97 42.78 7.69
C GLU A 223 -0.30 43.78 8.64
N TYR A 224 0.94 43.53 9.07
CA TYR A 224 1.64 44.45 9.96
C TYR A 224 2.00 45.77 9.27
N SER A 225 2.33 45.73 7.98
CA SER A 225 2.47 46.94 7.17
C SER A 225 1.17 47.71 7.07
N ALA A 226 0.03 47.03 6.95
CA ALA A 226 -1.28 47.65 6.93
C ALA A 226 -1.64 48.37 8.23
N ARG A 227 -1.27 47.78 9.38
CA ARG A 227 -1.42 48.45 10.68
C ARG A 227 -0.51 49.69 10.79
N ASP A 228 0.71 49.61 10.27
CA ASP A 228 1.68 50.71 10.26
C ASP A 228 1.15 51.91 9.46
N TRP A 229 0.88 51.73 8.16
CA TRP A 229 0.45 52.85 7.33
C TRP A 229 -0.91 53.40 7.73
N ALA A 230 -1.83 52.58 8.25
CA ALA A 230 -3.12 53.04 8.74
C ALA A 230 -2.99 53.92 10.00
N THR A 231 -2.04 53.60 10.88
CA THR A 231 -1.76 54.39 12.09
C THR A 231 -1.18 55.75 11.73
N VAL A 232 -0.16 55.76 10.86
CA VAL A 232 0.47 56.99 10.37
C VAL A 232 -0.54 57.85 9.60
N GLY A 233 -1.29 57.26 8.68
CA GLY A 233 -2.25 57.99 7.85
C GLY A 233 -3.38 58.63 8.66
N ASN A 234 -3.87 57.96 9.72
CA ASN A 234 -4.88 58.54 10.60
C ASN A 234 -4.35 59.78 11.34
N VAL A 235 -3.10 59.73 11.81
CA VAL A 235 -2.45 60.85 12.49
C VAL A 235 -2.19 62.01 11.53
N MET A 236 -1.78 61.73 10.29
CA MET A 236 -1.67 62.72 9.21
C MET A 236 -3.03 63.37 8.91
N ALA A 237 -4.08 62.58 8.75
CA ALA A 237 -5.44 63.06 8.48
C ALA A 237 -5.98 63.95 9.61
N ALA A 238 -5.63 63.63 10.86
CA ALA A 238 -5.99 64.42 12.02
C ALA A 238 -5.14 65.69 12.20
N GLY A 239 -4.07 65.87 11.41
CA GLY A 239 -3.14 66.99 11.55
C GLY A 239 -2.39 67.00 12.89
N LYS A 240 -2.08 65.82 13.44
CA LYS A 240 -1.42 65.67 14.75
C LYS A 240 -0.02 65.08 14.61
N PRO A 241 0.91 65.35 15.55
CA PRO A 241 2.18 64.63 15.60
C PRO A 241 1.98 63.19 16.09
N LEU A 242 2.90 62.29 15.75
CA LEU A 242 2.96 60.95 16.31
C LEU A 242 3.34 61.02 17.80
N ASN A 243 2.57 60.36 18.65
CA ASN A 243 2.89 60.28 20.08
C ASN A 243 3.77 59.05 20.41
N SER A 244 4.35 59.03 21.61
CA SER A 244 5.27 57.96 22.03
C SER A 244 4.66 56.55 21.99
N LEU A 245 3.37 56.41 22.30
CA LEU A 245 2.67 55.12 22.23
C LEU A 245 2.55 54.64 20.78
N GLN A 246 2.26 55.55 19.86
CA GLN A 246 2.20 55.25 18.43
C GLN A 246 3.58 54.90 17.88
N LEU A 247 4.64 55.63 18.24
CA LEU A 247 6.01 55.30 17.84
C LEU A 247 6.44 53.92 18.33
N GLN A 248 6.10 53.56 19.58
CA GLN A 248 6.35 52.22 20.11
C GLN A 248 5.60 51.14 19.32
N LEU A 249 4.35 51.42 18.94
CA LEU A 249 3.52 50.50 18.16
C LEU A 249 4.09 50.31 16.74
N LEU A 250 4.49 51.39 16.07
CA LEU A 250 5.11 51.37 14.74
C LEU A 250 6.44 50.61 14.75
N SER A 251 7.27 50.82 15.78
CA SER A 251 8.50 50.03 15.98
C SER A 251 8.21 48.54 16.13
N THR A 252 7.14 48.19 16.87
CA THR A 252 6.70 46.80 17.02
C THR A 252 6.26 46.19 15.69
N TYR A 253 5.47 46.91 14.89
CA TYR A 253 5.04 46.46 13.57
C TYR A 253 6.21 46.29 12.61
N GLY A 254 7.13 47.26 12.56
CA GLY A 254 8.36 47.17 11.79
C GLY A 254 9.22 45.97 12.18
N GLY A 255 9.33 45.66 13.47
CA GLY A 255 10.02 44.46 13.95
C GLY A 255 9.40 43.15 13.44
N TYR A 256 8.06 43.05 13.44
CA TYR A 256 7.38 41.88 12.86
C TYR A 256 7.64 41.73 11.36
N VAL A 257 7.63 42.84 10.61
CA VAL A 257 7.89 42.83 9.17
C VAL A 257 9.35 42.43 8.89
N GLN A 258 10.32 43.01 9.59
CA GLN A 258 11.75 42.68 9.42
C GLN A 258 12.05 41.23 9.78
N SER A 259 11.47 40.72 10.87
CA SER A 259 11.62 39.32 11.26
C SER A 259 11.07 38.39 10.19
N ALA A 260 9.83 38.63 9.72
CA ALA A 260 9.23 37.80 8.69
C ALA A 260 9.99 37.87 7.36
N TRP A 261 10.54 39.03 7.00
CA TRP A 261 11.36 39.17 5.79
C TRP A 261 12.68 38.40 5.87
N GLY A 262 13.31 38.36 7.04
CA GLY A 262 14.48 37.51 7.27
C GLY A 262 14.18 36.03 7.00
N ASP A 263 13.03 35.54 7.50
CA ASP A 263 12.58 34.17 7.27
C ASP A 263 12.20 33.93 5.80
N VAL A 264 11.55 34.90 5.14
CA VAL A 264 11.24 34.83 3.70
C VAL A 264 12.51 34.67 2.87
N LYS A 265 13.53 35.49 3.11
CA LYS A 265 14.82 35.38 2.38
C LYS A 265 15.51 34.04 2.63
N ALA A 266 15.49 33.56 3.88
CA ALA A 266 16.08 32.26 4.21
C ALA A 266 15.37 31.10 3.48
N ILE A 267 14.05 31.08 3.49
CA ILE A 267 13.27 30.02 2.82
C ILE A 267 13.40 30.11 1.30
N ALA A 268 13.33 31.32 0.74
CA ALA A 268 13.43 31.52 -0.70
C ALA A 268 14.81 31.15 -1.26
N SER A 269 15.87 31.21 -0.44
CA SER A 269 17.22 30.73 -0.81
C SER A 269 17.42 29.21 -0.69
N SER A 270 16.40 28.45 -0.33
CA SER A 270 16.49 26.99 -0.16
C SER A 270 16.22 26.23 -1.45
N ASP A 271 16.67 24.98 -1.53
CA ASP A 271 16.43 24.07 -2.67
C ASP A 271 14.92 23.74 -2.90
N TYR A 272 14.04 24.18 -2.00
CA TYR A 272 12.60 23.91 -2.00
C TYR A 272 11.77 25.00 -2.69
N VAL A 273 12.41 26.10 -3.08
CA VAL A 273 11.77 27.25 -3.74
C VAL A 273 12.45 27.46 -5.08
N SER A 274 11.66 27.70 -6.11
CA SER A 274 12.15 27.87 -7.48
C SER A 274 12.89 29.20 -7.64
N ASP A 275 13.99 29.20 -8.40
CA ASP A 275 14.80 30.40 -8.69
C ASP A 275 14.00 31.52 -9.38
N ASP A 276 12.85 31.21 -9.96
CA ASP A 276 11.97 32.20 -10.59
C ASP A 276 11.31 33.19 -9.61
N VAL A 277 11.51 33.02 -8.29
CA VAL A 277 11.12 34.02 -7.28
C VAL A 277 12.19 35.10 -7.05
N GLU A 278 13.41 34.94 -7.55
CA GLU A 278 14.54 35.86 -7.26
C GLU A 278 14.22 37.30 -7.67
N GLY A 279 13.68 37.49 -8.88
CA GLY A 279 13.26 38.82 -9.34
C GLY A 279 12.14 39.44 -8.49
N LEU A 280 11.24 38.61 -7.94
CA LEU A 280 10.17 39.10 -7.05
C LEU A 280 10.71 39.45 -5.66
N LEU A 281 11.75 38.77 -5.19
CA LEU A 281 12.45 39.17 -3.96
C LEU A 281 13.11 40.54 -4.12
N ASP A 282 13.77 40.76 -5.25
CA ASP A 282 14.38 42.05 -5.58
C ASP A 282 13.32 43.15 -5.67
N ASP A 283 12.16 42.87 -6.27
CA ASP A 283 11.05 43.83 -6.33
C ASP A 283 10.54 44.20 -4.93
N VAL A 284 10.45 43.24 -4.01
CA VAL A 284 10.09 43.49 -2.60
C VAL A 284 11.17 44.30 -1.89
N GLU A 285 12.44 43.93 -2.02
CA GLU A 285 13.56 44.62 -1.36
C GLU A 285 13.63 46.08 -1.84
N ASN A 286 13.62 46.31 -3.16
CA ASN A 286 13.72 47.66 -3.73
C ASN A 286 12.46 48.49 -3.44
N THR A 287 11.26 47.96 -3.66
CA THR A 287 10.05 48.79 -3.54
C THR A 287 9.66 49.03 -2.08
N TYR A 288 9.70 47.99 -1.23
CA TYR A 288 9.20 48.09 0.14
C TYR A 288 10.30 48.49 1.13
N PHE A 289 11.49 47.90 1.04
CA PHE A 289 12.56 48.12 2.02
C PHE A 289 13.53 49.24 1.65
N VAL A 290 13.55 49.69 0.39
CA VAL A 290 14.31 50.87 -0.04
C VAL A 290 13.37 52.05 -0.30
N ASP A 291 12.59 52.02 -1.39
CA ASP A 291 11.83 53.18 -1.83
C ASP A 291 10.76 53.63 -0.81
N PHE A 292 9.98 52.69 -0.28
CA PHE A 292 8.97 53.02 0.73
C PHE A 292 9.57 53.29 2.12
N ALA A 293 10.74 52.72 2.43
CA ALA A 293 11.48 53.07 3.64
C ALA A 293 11.93 54.53 3.61
N ASP A 294 12.44 55.02 2.49
CA ASP A 294 12.80 56.44 2.32
C ASP A 294 11.59 57.37 2.48
N VAL A 295 10.41 56.95 2.00
CA VAL A 295 9.15 57.68 2.21
C VAL A 295 8.77 57.70 3.70
N ARG A 296 8.92 56.56 4.40
CA ARG A 296 8.67 56.45 5.86
C ARG A 296 9.61 57.32 6.67
N ASP A 297 10.89 57.33 6.33
CA ASP A 297 11.91 58.10 7.04
C ASP A 297 11.64 59.61 6.97
N GLN A 298 11.19 60.11 5.81
CA GLN A 298 10.75 61.51 5.67
C GLN A 298 9.58 61.85 6.60
N VAL A 299 8.62 60.93 6.73
CA VAL A 299 7.45 61.10 7.60
C VAL A 299 7.85 61.09 9.08
N TYR A 300 8.69 60.13 9.48
CA TYR A 300 9.13 60.03 10.88
C TYR A 300 10.06 61.18 11.26
N ALA A 301 10.93 61.63 10.37
CA ALA A 301 11.75 62.82 10.57
C ALA A 301 10.87 64.07 10.79
N ALA A 302 9.86 64.30 9.95
CA ALA A 302 8.92 65.40 10.13
C ALA A 302 8.15 65.29 11.47
N ALA A 303 7.79 64.08 11.88
CA ALA A 303 7.13 63.83 13.16
C ALA A 303 8.02 64.18 14.36
N GLU A 304 9.32 63.89 14.30
CA GLU A 304 10.29 64.13 15.39
C GLU A 304 10.49 65.62 15.67
N VAL A 305 10.50 66.44 14.63
CA VAL A 305 10.69 67.90 14.74
C VAL A 305 9.37 68.69 14.74
N GLU A 306 8.23 68.00 14.83
CA GLU A 306 6.87 68.57 14.78
C GLU A 306 6.60 69.46 13.54
N GLU A 307 7.22 69.13 12.41
CA GLU A 307 6.99 69.80 11.13
C GLU A 307 5.76 69.23 10.39
N PRO A 308 5.16 69.97 9.46
CA PRO A 308 4.12 69.43 8.59
C PRO A 308 4.60 68.19 7.84
N TYR A 309 3.77 67.15 7.80
CA TYR A 309 4.10 65.94 7.06
C TYR A 309 4.35 66.24 5.56
N PRO A 310 5.32 65.54 4.92
CA PRO A 310 5.71 65.80 3.54
C PRO A 310 4.65 65.39 2.50
N PHE A 311 3.64 64.61 2.92
CA PHE A 311 2.59 64.07 2.06
C PHE A 311 1.22 64.30 2.69
N SER A 312 0.19 64.43 1.87
CA SER A 312 -1.19 64.30 2.34
C SER A 312 -1.47 62.85 2.80
N ALA A 313 -2.49 62.67 3.67
CA ALA A 313 -2.89 61.34 4.09
C ALA A 313 -3.33 60.45 2.91
N MET A 314 -3.88 61.04 1.83
CA MET A 314 -4.22 60.30 0.61
C MET A 314 -2.99 59.81 -0.14
N GLU A 315 -2.02 60.71 -0.40
CA GLU A 315 -0.75 60.34 -1.06
C GLU A 315 0.02 59.29 -0.26
N TRP A 316 0.04 59.43 1.07
CA TRP A 316 0.62 58.43 1.98
C TRP A 316 -0.01 57.04 1.79
N VAL A 317 -1.34 56.96 1.82
CA VAL A 317 -2.06 55.69 1.62
C VAL A 317 -1.81 55.11 0.23
N GLN A 318 -1.77 55.94 -0.82
CA GLN A 318 -1.47 55.49 -2.18
C GLN A 318 -0.05 54.93 -2.29
N LYS A 319 0.95 55.61 -1.73
CA LYS A 319 2.34 55.13 -1.68
C LYS A 319 2.45 53.81 -0.92
N ALA A 320 1.78 53.70 0.24
CA ALA A 320 1.78 52.47 1.02
C ALA A 320 1.12 51.30 0.28
N ARG A 321 0.01 51.54 -0.43
CA ARG A 321 -0.63 50.51 -1.28
C ARG A 321 0.29 50.04 -2.40
N GLU A 322 0.99 50.96 -3.06
CA GLU A 322 1.92 50.61 -4.14
C GLU A 322 3.06 49.74 -3.63
N ALA A 323 3.61 50.08 -2.46
CA ALA A 323 4.68 49.32 -1.81
C ALA A 323 4.29 47.89 -1.42
N LEU A 324 3.00 47.59 -1.27
CA LEU A 324 2.51 46.25 -0.93
C LEU A 324 2.30 45.34 -2.15
N LYS A 325 2.30 45.88 -3.39
CA LYS A 325 2.08 45.06 -4.59
C LYS A 325 3.12 43.96 -4.77
N PRO A 326 4.44 44.21 -4.60
CA PRO A 326 5.44 43.14 -4.73
C PRO A 326 5.28 42.03 -3.69
N LEU A 327 4.86 42.36 -2.46
CA LEU A 327 4.60 41.36 -1.41
C LEU A 327 3.47 40.42 -1.85
N ALA A 328 2.39 40.97 -2.41
CA ALA A 328 1.27 40.17 -2.93
C ALA A 328 1.67 39.34 -4.15
N ALA A 329 2.49 39.89 -5.05
CA ALA A 329 2.99 39.17 -6.22
C ALA A 329 3.87 37.97 -5.82
N LEU A 330 4.78 38.16 -4.87
CA LEU A 330 5.61 37.08 -4.34
C LEU A 330 4.78 36.03 -3.59
N ALA A 331 3.76 36.44 -2.83
CA ALA A 331 2.86 35.51 -2.14
C ALA A 331 2.05 34.66 -3.14
N SER A 332 1.48 35.30 -4.17
CA SER A 332 0.77 34.60 -5.26
C SER A 332 1.69 33.59 -5.95
N LYS A 333 2.93 33.99 -6.25
CA LYS A 333 3.91 33.11 -6.90
C LYS A 333 4.28 31.92 -6.03
N ALA A 334 4.45 32.11 -4.72
CA ALA A 334 4.69 31.02 -3.79
C ALA A 334 3.50 30.04 -3.75
N GLY A 335 2.27 30.55 -3.69
CA GLY A 335 1.05 29.73 -3.77
C GLY A 335 0.96 28.92 -5.06
N GLU A 336 1.25 29.54 -6.21
CA GLU A 336 1.30 28.87 -7.52
C GLU A 336 2.36 27.76 -7.56
N SER A 337 3.57 28.02 -7.05
CA SER A 337 4.64 27.04 -6.97
C SER A 337 4.26 25.84 -6.09
N ALA A 338 3.62 26.09 -4.93
CA ALA A 338 3.09 25.03 -4.09
C ALA A 338 2.01 24.19 -4.82
N ALA A 339 1.10 24.85 -5.55
CA ALA A 339 0.05 24.19 -6.31
C ALA A 339 0.63 23.29 -7.41
N ILE A 340 1.62 23.77 -8.18
CA ILE A 340 2.30 22.99 -9.23
C ILE A 340 2.91 21.72 -8.64
N VAL A 341 3.62 21.83 -7.51
CA VAL A 341 4.25 20.67 -6.87
C VAL A 341 3.20 19.71 -6.30
N ALA A 342 2.13 20.22 -5.70
CA ALA A 342 1.02 19.41 -5.19
C ALA A 342 0.33 18.62 -6.32
N GLU A 343 0.00 19.27 -7.44
CA GLU A 343 -0.62 18.65 -8.61
C GLU A 343 0.30 17.60 -9.27
N ALA A 344 1.59 17.92 -9.41
CA ALA A 344 2.58 16.96 -9.91
C ALA A 344 2.66 15.73 -9.01
N ASN A 345 2.56 15.91 -7.68
CA ASN A 345 2.54 14.81 -6.73
C ASN A 345 1.27 13.95 -6.89
N VAL A 346 0.08 14.53 -7.09
CA VAL A 346 -1.16 13.77 -7.39
C VAL A 346 -0.93 12.83 -8.59
N SER A 347 -0.43 13.38 -9.70
CA SER A 347 -0.19 12.58 -10.92
C SER A 347 0.86 11.49 -10.73
N THR A 348 1.85 11.73 -9.87
CA THR A 348 2.89 10.76 -9.53
C THR A 348 2.33 9.62 -8.68
N GLN A 349 1.51 9.92 -7.66
CA GLN A 349 0.86 8.90 -6.84
C GLN A 349 -0.12 8.04 -7.66
N GLN A 350 -0.86 8.64 -8.60
CA GLN A 350 -1.71 7.88 -9.53
C GLN A 350 -0.90 6.90 -10.39
N ARG A 351 0.29 7.28 -10.86
CA ARG A 351 1.17 6.38 -11.61
C ARG A 351 1.66 5.22 -10.75
N TYR A 352 2.07 5.48 -9.51
CA TYR A 352 2.46 4.41 -8.57
C TYR A 352 1.31 3.45 -8.29
N PHE A 353 0.11 3.98 -8.06
CA PHE A 353 -1.09 3.15 -7.88
C PHE A 353 -1.31 2.19 -9.06
N TRP A 354 -1.28 2.69 -10.30
CA TRP A 354 -1.46 1.83 -11.48
C TRP A 354 -0.30 0.86 -11.71
N GLN A 355 0.93 1.26 -11.40
CA GLN A 355 2.09 0.36 -11.43
C GLN A 355 1.91 -0.81 -10.45
N ASP A 356 1.47 -0.54 -9.22
CA ASP A 356 1.21 -1.56 -8.20
C ASP A 356 0.05 -2.48 -8.60
N VAL A 357 -1.02 -1.94 -9.17
CA VAL A 357 -2.14 -2.74 -9.71
C VAL A 357 -1.66 -3.67 -10.84
N ILE A 358 -0.84 -3.18 -11.77
CA ILE A 358 -0.29 -3.99 -12.86
C ILE A 358 0.61 -5.11 -12.31
N LEU A 359 1.50 -4.78 -11.36
CA LEU A 359 2.38 -5.75 -10.72
C LEU A 359 1.59 -6.81 -9.94
N LEU A 360 0.50 -6.43 -9.27
CA LEU A 360 -0.41 -7.34 -8.59
C LEU A 360 -1.06 -8.32 -9.57
N VAL A 361 -1.57 -7.83 -10.71
CA VAL A 361 -2.17 -8.67 -11.76
C VAL A 361 -1.16 -9.65 -12.35
N ILE A 362 0.06 -9.19 -12.65
CA ILE A 362 1.15 -10.04 -13.16
C ILE A 362 1.50 -11.13 -12.13
N THR A 363 1.62 -10.77 -10.86
CA THR A 363 1.90 -11.72 -9.77
C THR A 363 0.81 -12.78 -9.67
N LEU A 364 -0.46 -12.39 -9.72
CA LEU A 364 -1.58 -13.33 -9.70
C LEU A 364 -1.55 -14.26 -10.92
N GLY A 365 -1.20 -13.73 -12.11
CA GLY A 365 -1.03 -14.52 -13.32
C GLY A 365 0.09 -15.56 -13.21
N ILE A 366 1.27 -15.16 -12.73
CA ILE A 366 2.41 -16.06 -12.50
C ILE A 366 2.08 -17.10 -11.42
N GLY A 367 1.44 -16.67 -10.33
CA GLY A 367 0.99 -17.54 -9.26
C GLY A 367 0.00 -18.60 -9.73
N GLY A 368 -0.98 -18.19 -10.54
CA GLY A 368 -1.93 -19.08 -11.19
C GLY A 368 -1.25 -20.07 -12.14
N LEU A 369 -0.30 -19.61 -12.95
CA LEU A 369 0.48 -20.45 -13.86
C LEU A 369 1.38 -21.45 -13.11
N ALA A 370 2.00 -21.02 -12.01
CA ALA A 370 2.80 -21.89 -11.16
C ALA A 370 1.94 -22.97 -10.50
N PHE A 371 0.78 -22.58 -9.95
CA PHE A 371 -0.19 -23.51 -9.38
C PHE A 371 -0.70 -24.51 -10.41
N TRP A 372 -1.04 -24.04 -11.62
CA TRP A 372 -1.45 -24.88 -12.74
C TRP A 372 -0.35 -25.88 -13.12
N THR A 373 0.88 -25.39 -13.33
CA THR A 373 2.04 -26.20 -13.72
C THR A 373 2.35 -27.27 -12.67
N VAL A 374 2.44 -26.92 -11.40
CA VAL A 374 2.70 -27.87 -10.30
C VAL A 374 1.60 -28.93 -10.25
N THR A 375 0.33 -28.53 -10.36
CA THR A 375 -0.80 -29.45 -10.28
C THR A 375 -0.81 -30.46 -11.44
N TRP A 376 -0.63 -29.99 -12.66
CA TRP A 376 -0.79 -30.81 -13.86
C TRP A 376 0.48 -31.52 -14.31
N ARG A 377 1.66 -30.92 -14.12
CA ARG A 377 2.93 -31.54 -14.55
C ARG A 377 3.62 -32.38 -13.49
N VAL A 378 3.35 -32.14 -12.21
CA VAL A 378 4.03 -32.83 -11.10
C VAL A 378 3.05 -33.65 -10.28
N VAL A 379 2.07 -32.99 -9.65
CA VAL A 379 1.18 -33.63 -8.67
C VAL A 379 0.33 -34.75 -9.27
N ARG A 380 -0.36 -34.50 -10.39
CA ARG A 380 -1.25 -35.48 -11.03
C ARG A 380 -0.49 -36.71 -11.55
N PRO A 381 0.59 -36.56 -12.34
CA PRO A 381 1.37 -37.72 -12.82
C PRO A 381 1.99 -38.55 -11.69
N ILE A 382 2.52 -37.92 -10.63
CA ILE A 382 3.03 -38.66 -9.46
C ILE A 382 1.90 -39.47 -8.79
N GLY A 383 0.70 -38.89 -8.69
CA GLY A 383 -0.49 -39.58 -8.20
C GLY A 383 -0.84 -40.81 -9.04
N GLN A 384 -0.87 -40.67 -10.37
CA GLN A 384 -1.15 -41.77 -11.30
C GLN A 384 -0.11 -42.89 -11.22
N LEU A 385 1.20 -42.55 -11.18
CA LEU A 385 2.26 -43.56 -11.00
C LEU A 385 2.15 -44.28 -9.67
N THR A 386 1.73 -43.58 -8.61
CA THR A 386 1.48 -44.18 -7.29
C THR A 386 0.32 -45.16 -7.35
N GLU A 387 -0.75 -44.85 -8.08
CA GLU A 387 -1.90 -45.74 -8.29
C GLU A 387 -1.52 -46.98 -9.11
N ASN A 388 -0.78 -46.80 -10.21
CA ASN A 388 -0.29 -47.90 -11.04
C ASN A 388 0.58 -48.88 -10.24
N MET A 389 1.50 -48.37 -9.40
CA MET A 389 2.30 -49.25 -8.54
C MET A 389 1.46 -49.98 -7.48
N LYS A 390 0.40 -49.35 -6.95
CA LYS A 390 -0.53 -50.05 -6.04
C LYS A 390 -1.30 -51.15 -6.75
N ALA A 391 -1.74 -50.94 -7.99
CA ALA A 391 -2.43 -51.94 -8.81
C ALA A 391 -1.51 -53.14 -9.13
N LEU A 392 -0.29 -52.87 -9.59
CA LEU A 392 0.73 -53.92 -9.83
C LEU A 392 1.04 -54.71 -8.55
N ALA A 393 1.17 -54.02 -7.42
CA ALA A 393 1.40 -54.67 -6.13
C ALA A 393 0.19 -55.51 -5.65
N ALA A 394 -1.02 -55.18 -6.09
CA ALA A 394 -2.23 -55.96 -5.85
C ALA A 394 -2.41 -57.13 -6.84
N GLY A 395 -1.50 -57.29 -7.81
CA GLY A 395 -1.53 -58.36 -8.82
C GLY A 395 -2.30 -58.01 -10.09
N ASP A 396 -2.75 -56.78 -10.26
CA ASP A 396 -3.37 -56.32 -11.51
C ASP A 396 -2.27 -55.95 -12.53
N LEU A 397 -2.08 -56.81 -13.52
CA LEU A 397 -1.08 -56.64 -14.59
C LEU A 397 -1.67 -56.02 -15.86
N ASP A 398 -2.97 -55.77 -15.93
CA ASP A 398 -3.60 -55.15 -17.09
C ASP A 398 -3.52 -53.61 -17.03
N VAL A 399 -3.11 -53.05 -15.89
CA VAL A 399 -2.96 -51.60 -15.72
C VAL A 399 -1.96 -50.99 -16.72
N GLU A 400 -2.38 -49.94 -17.43
CA GLU A 400 -1.51 -49.19 -18.34
C GLU A 400 -0.62 -48.18 -17.58
N VAL A 401 0.70 -48.24 -17.82
CA VAL A 401 1.63 -47.29 -17.21
C VAL A 401 1.58 -45.95 -17.94
N VAL A 402 0.95 -44.95 -17.31
CA VAL A 402 0.77 -43.60 -17.89
C VAL A 402 2.09 -42.82 -17.84
N GLY A 403 2.40 -42.08 -18.91
CA GLY A 403 3.51 -41.12 -18.95
C GLY A 403 4.86 -41.66 -19.44
N LEU A 404 4.89 -42.77 -20.18
CA LEU A 404 6.11 -43.36 -20.74
C LEU A 404 6.80 -42.48 -21.79
N ASP A 405 6.02 -41.64 -22.48
CA ASP A 405 6.44 -40.67 -23.50
C ASP A 405 7.04 -39.38 -22.92
N ARG A 406 7.05 -39.23 -21.59
CA ARG A 406 7.62 -38.06 -20.93
C ARG A 406 9.14 -38.07 -20.94
N HIS A 407 9.71 -36.88 -21.10
CA HIS A 407 11.15 -36.63 -21.21
C HIS A 407 11.76 -35.99 -19.94
N ASP A 408 11.02 -36.00 -18.83
CA ASP A 408 11.46 -35.47 -17.54
C ASP A 408 11.65 -36.60 -16.51
N GLU A 409 12.00 -36.25 -15.27
CA GLU A 409 12.26 -37.17 -14.16
C GLU A 409 11.04 -38.06 -13.86
N ILE A 410 9.83 -37.55 -14.09
CA ILE A 410 8.60 -38.32 -13.93
C ILE A 410 8.48 -39.40 -15.02
N GLY A 411 8.93 -39.13 -16.25
CA GLY A 411 9.02 -40.12 -17.32
C GLY A 411 10.02 -41.24 -17.01
N GLU A 412 11.15 -40.93 -16.38
CA GLU A 412 12.11 -41.95 -15.93
C GLU A 412 11.50 -42.88 -14.89
N MET A 413 10.71 -42.34 -13.96
CA MET A 413 9.94 -43.14 -13.01
C MET A 413 8.90 -44.02 -13.72
N ALA A 414 8.15 -43.48 -14.69
CA ALA A 414 7.16 -44.25 -15.46
C ALA A 414 7.81 -45.44 -16.18
N ARG A 415 8.94 -45.24 -16.85
CA ARG A 415 9.70 -46.33 -17.50
C ARG A 415 10.18 -47.37 -16.50
N SER A 416 10.59 -46.96 -15.31
CA SER A 416 10.97 -47.89 -14.24
C SER A 416 9.78 -48.75 -13.78
N VAL A 417 8.60 -48.14 -13.61
CA VAL A 417 7.34 -48.86 -13.28
C VAL A 417 6.96 -49.85 -14.38
N GLN A 418 7.17 -49.48 -15.65
CA GLN A 418 6.95 -50.38 -16.78
C GLN A 418 7.87 -51.61 -16.74
N VAL A 419 9.16 -51.43 -16.44
CA VAL A 419 10.09 -52.55 -16.25
C VAL A 419 9.63 -53.45 -15.10
N PHE A 420 9.10 -52.89 -14.01
CA PHE A 420 8.51 -53.70 -12.93
C PHE A 420 7.30 -54.52 -13.38
N LYS A 421 6.39 -53.93 -14.18
CA LYS A 421 5.25 -54.64 -14.78
C LYS A 421 5.72 -55.79 -15.67
N GLU A 422 6.67 -55.53 -16.55
CA GLU A 422 7.24 -56.55 -17.46
C GLU A 422 7.88 -57.70 -16.69
N ASN A 423 8.66 -57.39 -15.66
CA ASN A 423 9.25 -58.40 -14.78
C ASN A 423 8.19 -59.22 -14.03
N ALA A 424 7.09 -58.60 -13.59
CA ALA A 424 5.99 -59.31 -12.94
C ALA A 424 5.25 -60.25 -13.91
N ILE A 425 4.99 -59.82 -15.15
CA ILE A 425 4.40 -60.65 -16.20
C ILE A 425 5.31 -61.83 -16.53
N GLU A 426 6.60 -61.57 -16.76
CA GLU A 426 7.57 -62.62 -17.09
C GLU A 426 7.71 -63.62 -15.94
N LYS A 427 7.66 -63.17 -14.68
CA LYS A 427 7.66 -64.07 -13.53
C LYS A 427 6.45 -65.02 -13.55
N ILE A 428 5.24 -64.51 -13.81
CA ILE A 428 4.03 -65.37 -13.94
C ILE A 428 4.19 -66.34 -15.11
N ARG A 429 4.69 -65.87 -16.25
CA ARG A 429 4.93 -66.71 -17.42
C ARG A 429 5.91 -67.85 -17.12
N LEU A 430 7.01 -67.55 -16.44
CA LEU A 430 8.01 -68.53 -16.00
C LEU A 430 7.42 -69.50 -14.98
N GLU A 431 6.59 -69.05 -14.04
CA GLU A 431 5.88 -69.92 -13.09
C GLU A 431 4.90 -70.86 -13.81
N GLU A 432 4.19 -70.39 -14.86
CA GLU A 432 3.35 -71.24 -15.70
C GLU A 432 4.16 -72.23 -16.55
N GLU A 433 5.25 -71.78 -17.18
CA GLU A 433 6.15 -72.66 -17.94
C GLU A 433 6.77 -73.73 -17.04
N GLN A 434 7.19 -73.37 -15.82
CA GLN A 434 7.67 -74.33 -14.83
C GLN A 434 6.59 -75.34 -14.45
N LYS A 435 5.35 -74.90 -14.19
CA LYS A 435 4.22 -75.80 -13.92
C LYS A 435 3.94 -76.74 -15.10
N ARG A 436 3.92 -76.22 -16.33
CA ARG A 436 3.71 -77.04 -17.54
C ARG A 436 4.85 -78.04 -17.75
N ALA A 437 6.10 -77.62 -17.56
CA ALA A 437 7.26 -78.50 -17.65
C ALA A 437 7.25 -79.57 -16.55
N GLU A 438 6.79 -79.23 -15.34
CA GLU A 438 6.65 -80.17 -14.23
C GLU A 438 5.51 -81.17 -14.47
N GLU A 439 4.37 -80.72 -15.00
CA GLU A 439 3.29 -81.59 -15.47
C GLU A 439 3.73 -82.51 -16.61
N GLN A 440 4.47 -81.99 -17.58
CA GLN A 440 4.97 -82.79 -18.70
C GLN A 440 5.99 -83.82 -18.24
N ARG A 441 6.94 -83.45 -17.36
CA ARG A 441 7.84 -84.41 -16.71
C ARG A 441 7.07 -85.45 -15.90
N ARG A 442 5.95 -85.08 -15.27
CA ARG A 442 5.10 -86.04 -14.56
C ARG A 442 4.47 -87.03 -15.53
N ARG A 443 3.90 -86.56 -16.65
CA ARG A 443 3.33 -87.42 -17.71
C ARG A 443 4.38 -88.33 -18.35
N GLU A 444 5.56 -87.81 -18.65
CA GLU A 444 6.66 -88.61 -19.22
C GLU A 444 7.14 -89.69 -18.24
N ARG A 445 7.19 -89.40 -16.93
CA ARG A 445 7.47 -90.42 -15.90
C ARG A 445 6.37 -91.47 -15.84
N GLU A 446 5.10 -91.07 -15.84
CA GLU A 446 3.95 -91.98 -15.87
C GLU A 446 3.97 -92.89 -17.14
N GLU A 447 4.33 -92.35 -18.31
CA GLU A 447 4.48 -93.11 -19.55
C GLU A 447 5.70 -94.03 -19.58
N ALA A 448 6.83 -93.60 -19.00
CA ALA A 448 8.03 -94.43 -18.87
C ALA A 448 7.76 -95.61 -17.93
N GLU A 449 7.10 -95.38 -16.79
CA GLU A 449 6.68 -96.43 -15.89
C GLU A 449 5.71 -97.41 -16.57
N ARG A 450 4.78 -96.91 -17.38
CA ARG A 450 3.86 -97.77 -18.14
C ARG A 450 4.59 -98.63 -19.16
N ARG A 451 5.53 -98.06 -19.93
CA ARG A 451 6.36 -98.82 -20.89
C ARG A 451 7.23 -99.87 -20.20
N GLN A 452 7.74 -99.56 -19.00
CA GLN A 452 8.52 -100.51 -18.23
C GLN A 452 7.68 -101.69 -17.71
N ARG A 453 6.43 -101.43 -17.28
CA ARG A 453 5.48 -102.51 -16.94
C ARG A 453 5.11 -103.36 -18.15
N GLU A 454 4.86 -102.75 -19.32
CA GLU A 454 4.57 -103.48 -20.56
C GLU A 454 5.75 -104.36 -21.01
N MET A 455 6.99 -103.87 -20.90
CA MET A 455 8.21 -104.64 -21.18
C MET A 455 8.42 -105.80 -20.20
N GLU A 456 8.16 -105.60 -18.90
CA GLU A 456 8.22 -106.66 -17.89
C GLU A 456 7.15 -107.73 -18.12
N GLU A 457 5.93 -107.35 -18.53
CA GLU A 457 4.88 -108.29 -18.89
C GLU A 457 5.25 -109.09 -20.15
N GLU A 458 5.84 -108.46 -21.15
CA GLU A 458 6.30 -109.14 -22.37
C GLU A 458 7.46 -110.11 -22.09
N GLN A 459 8.39 -109.76 -21.19
CA GLN A 459 9.44 -110.65 -20.72
C GLN A 459 8.88 -111.88 -20.01
N ARG A 460 7.93 -111.71 -19.08
CA ARG A 460 7.28 -112.83 -18.39
C ARG A 460 6.55 -113.75 -19.37
N ARG A 461 5.95 -113.18 -20.42
CA ARG A 461 5.27 -113.96 -21.47
C ARG A 461 6.25 -114.81 -22.28
N ARG A 462 7.41 -114.26 -22.64
CA ARG A 462 8.48 -115.00 -23.35
C ARG A 462 9.14 -116.07 -22.49
N GLU A 463 9.26 -115.86 -21.18
CA GLU A 463 9.76 -116.88 -20.25
C GLU A 463 8.76 -118.04 -20.10
N ALA A 464 7.46 -117.75 -20.00
CA ALA A 464 6.41 -118.77 -19.94
C ALA A 464 6.34 -119.63 -21.21
N GLU A 465 6.52 -119.03 -22.39
CA GLU A 465 6.57 -119.77 -23.67
C GLU A 465 7.80 -120.70 -23.78
N ARG A 466 8.96 -120.30 -23.21
CA ARG A 466 10.15 -121.15 -23.15
C ARG A 466 9.96 -122.35 -22.24
N GLU A 467 9.33 -122.17 -21.08
CA GLU A 467 9.03 -123.28 -20.17
C GLU A 467 8.03 -124.30 -20.76
N GLU A 468 7.02 -123.84 -21.52
CA GLU A 468 6.10 -124.73 -22.22
C GLU A 468 6.76 -125.53 -23.34
N ALA A 469 7.69 -124.92 -24.09
CA ALA A 469 8.45 -125.59 -25.14
C ALA A 469 9.36 -126.70 -24.57
N GLU A 470 9.97 -126.48 -23.41
CA GLU A 470 10.77 -127.51 -22.72
C GLU A 470 9.93 -128.65 -22.15
N ARG A 471 8.71 -128.37 -21.66
CA ARG A 471 7.77 -129.42 -21.21
C ARG A 471 7.28 -130.29 -22.37
N ARG A 472 7.08 -129.72 -23.56
CA ARG A 472 6.72 -130.50 -24.76
C ARG A 472 7.85 -131.45 -25.20
N ARG A 473 9.11 -130.97 -25.24
CA ARG A 473 10.27 -131.82 -25.55
C ARG A 473 10.42 -133.00 -24.58
N ARG A 474 10.31 -132.76 -23.27
CA ARG A 474 10.39 -133.84 -22.26
C ARG A 474 9.26 -134.87 -22.38
N ARG A 475 8.09 -134.46 -22.88
CA ARG A 475 6.94 -135.36 -23.09
C ARG A 475 7.12 -136.23 -24.35
N GLU A 476 7.72 -135.69 -25.40
CA GLU A 476 8.05 -136.42 -26.63
C GLU A 476 9.19 -137.43 -26.41
N GLU A 477 10.22 -137.10 -25.63
CA GLU A 477 11.31 -138.02 -25.26
C GLU A 477 10.82 -139.19 -24.38
N MET A 478 9.85 -138.95 -23.48
CA MET A 478 9.29 -140.00 -22.61
C MET A 478 8.41 -140.99 -23.39
N LEU A 479 7.74 -140.56 -24.47
CA LEU A 479 6.91 -141.41 -25.32
C LEU A 479 7.75 -142.29 -26.26
N GLN A 480 8.94 -141.84 -26.70
CA GLN A 480 9.87 -142.68 -27.46
C GLN A 480 10.52 -143.77 -26.61
N LEU A 481 10.79 -143.52 -25.33
CA LEU A 481 11.35 -144.50 -24.40
C LEU A 481 10.35 -145.64 -24.08
N ALA A 482 9.05 -145.33 -24.07
CA ALA A 482 7.98 -146.30 -23.83
C ALA A 482 7.77 -147.26 -25.01
N ALA A 483 7.89 -146.77 -26.25
CA ALA A 483 7.74 -147.60 -27.45
C ALA A 483 8.90 -148.59 -27.66
N GLN A 484 10.11 -148.23 -27.20
CA GLN A 484 11.32 -149.07 -27.34
C GLN A 484 11.39 -150.22 -26.33
N PHE A 485 10.57 -150.18 -25.26
CA PHE A 485 10.50 -151.23 -24.23
C PHE A 485 9.49 -152.34 -24.59
N GLU A 486 8.39 -151.99 -25.28
CA GLU A 486 7.31 -152.91 -25.67
C GLU A 486 7.72 -153.86 -26.81
N GLU A 487 8.64 -153.43 -27.68
CA GLU A 487 9.18 -154.23 -28.79
C GLU A 487 10.21 -155.30 -28.33
N SER A 488 10.76 -155.20 -27.11
CA SER A 488 11.80 -156.13 -26.61
C SER A 488 11.31 -157.30 -25.75
N VAL A 489 10.00 -157.37 -25.42
CA VAL A 489 9.45 -158.37 -24.47
C VAL A 489 8.47 -159.38 -25.11
N MET A 490 8.03 -159.19 -26.36
CA MET A 490 7.10 -160.11 -27.06
C MET A 490 7.76 -161.17 -27.96
N HIS A 491 9.08 -161.36 -27.89
CA HIS A 491 9.80 -162.46 -28.58
C HIS A 491 10.37 -163.49 -27.58
N VAL A 492 9.54 -163.98 -26.65
CA VAL A 492 9.71 -165.26 -25.96
C VAL A 492 8.32 -165.88 -25.78
N VAL A 493 8.11 -167.03 -26.42
CA VAL A 493 6.91 -167.90 -26.50
C VAL A 493 6.06 -167.71 -27.77
N ASP A 494 6.23 -168.72 -28.64
CA ASP A 494 5.50 -169.21 -29.81
C ASP A 494 5.41 -168.40 -31.12
#